data_AF-A0A2A5DXL1-F1
#
_entry.id   AF-A0A2A5DXL1-F1
#
_cell.length_a   1.000
_cell.length_b   1.000
_cell.length_c   1.000
_cell.angle_alpha   90.00
_cell.angle_beta   90.00
_cell.angle_gamma   90.00
#
_symmetry.space_group_name_H-M   'P 1'
#
loop_
_entity.id
_entity.type
_entity.pdbx_description
1 polymer ?
#
loop_
_entity_poly.entity_id
_entity_poly.type
_entity_poly.pdbx_seq_one_letter_code
_entity_poly.pdbx_strand_id
1 'polypeptide(L)'
;MIFFFGIEIAFIILWIELKFLMDYNLMICSTKLFKEDVITEKHSVIREHIHSMYVAISNDNCIEYMKFFILFKYCIRKQFSEEEINNLTESSKFNYYHKLMHKSFLIDLLAYEKSISESNQKRLHILVKIKDWYFNHLNDFDINSI
;
A
#
# COMPACT_ATOMS: atom_id res chain seq x y z
N MET A 1 9.95 -14.30 48.65
CA MET A 1 9.57 -14.76 47.30
C MET A 1 8.39 -13.96 46.76
N ILE A 2 8.44 -12.61 46.83
CA ILE A 2 7.34 -11.70 46.41
C ILE A 2 7.84 -10.67 45.36
N PHE A 3 9.16 -10.45 45.26
CA PHE A 3 9.77 -9.46 44.36
C PHE A 3 9.77 -9.84 42.87
N PHE A 4 9.68 -11.13 42.53
CA PHE A 4 9.69 -11.58 41.12
C PHE A 4 8.34 -11.37 40.41
N PHE A 5 7.23 -11.41 41.15
CA PHE A 5 5.89 -11.23 40.59
C PHE A 5 5.61 -9.80 40.10
N GLY A 6 6.22 -8.80 40.73
CA GLY A 6 6.03 -7.39 40.36
C GLY A 6 6.65 -7.02 39.01
N ILE A 7 7.78 -7.63 38.67
CA ILE A 7 8.50 -7.37 37.41
C ILE A 7 7.75 -8.00 36.23
N GLU A 8 7.27 -9.23 36.37
CA GLU A 8 6.51 -9.92 35.32
C GLU A 8 5.20 -9.19 34.99
N ILE A 9 4.48 -8.71 36.00
CA ILE A 9 3.26 -7.91 35.79
C ILE A 9 3.59 -6.59 35.07
N ALA A 10 4.69 -5.93 35.42
CA ALA A 10 5.12 -4.70 34.75
C ALA A 10 5.45 -4.92 33.26
N PHE A 11 6.10 -6.03 32.91
CA PHE A 11 6.36 -6.39 31.51
C PHE A 11 5.10 -6.69 30.72
N ILE A 12 4.12 -7.38 31.32
CA ILE A 12 2.83 -7.67 30.68
C ILE A 12 2.07 -6.36 30.40
N ILE A 13 2.03 -5.44 31.36
CA ILE A 13 1.38 -4.13 31.20
C ILE A 13 2.07 -3.33 30.08
N LEU A 14 3.40 -3.27 30.08
CA LEU A 14 4.17 -2.55 29.05
C LEU A 14 3.92 -3.13 27.65
N TRP A 15 3.81 -4.46 27.53
CA TRP A 15 3.54 -5.12 26.25
C TRP A 15 2.11 -4.85 25.74
N ILE A 16 1.11 -4.82 26.64
CA ILE A 16 -0.27 -4.47 26.30
C ILE A 16 -0.35 -3.02 25.82
N GLU A 17 0.33 -2.09 26.51
CA GLU A 17 0.39 -0.68 26.12
C GLU A 17 1.07 -0.47 24.76
N LEU A 18 2.19 -1.15 24.51
CA LEU A 18 2.89 -1.12 23.22
C LEU A 18 2.02 -1.66 22.09
N LYS A 19 1.31 -2.78 22.32
CA LYS A 19 0.38 -3.35 21.34
C LYS A 19 -0.77 -2.40 21.05
N PHE A 20 -1.36 -1.80 22.09
CA PHE A 20 -2.44 -0.81 21.94
C PHE A 20 -1.97 0.43 21.17
N LEU A 21 -0.76 0.93 21.43
CA LEU A 21 -0.16 2.04 20.69
C LEU A 21 0.09 1.70 19.22
N MET A 22 0.53 0.48 18.92
CA MET A 22 0.70 0.01 17.55
C MET A 22 -0.66 -0.10 16.83
N ASP A 23 -1.66 -0.72 17.47
CA ASP A 23 -3.00 -0.89 16.91
C ASP A 23 -3.72 0.46 16.72
N TYR A 24 -3.55 1.40 17.66
CA TYR A 24 -4.08 2.75 17.57
C TYR A 24 -3.42 3.58 16.46
N ASN A 25 -2.09 3.48 16.32
CA ASN A 25 -1.38 4.09 15.20
C ASN A 25 -1.80 3.48 13.86
N LEU A 26 -2.06 2.18 13.80
CA LEU A 26 -2.63 1.50 12.63
C LEU A 26 -4.01 2.07 12.27
N MET A 27 -4.86 2.30 13.28
CA MET A 27 -6.20 2.87 13.13
C MET A 27 -6.20 4.35 12.71
N ILE A 28 -5.28 5.17 13.22
CA ILE A 28 -5.10 6.57 12.78
C ILE A 28 -4.56 6.59 11.35
N CYS A 29 -3.62 5.71 11.03
CA CYS A 29 -3.08 5.61 9.68
C CYS A 29 -4.20 5.26 8.68
N SER A 30 -5.09 4.33 9.04
CA SER A 30 -6.21 3.90 8.19
C SER A 30 -7.30 4.95 7.99
N THR A 31 -7.62 5.76 9.01
CA THR A 31 -8.62 6.83 8.90
C THR A 31 -8.13 8.05 8.11
N LYS A 32 -6.81 8.29 8.06
CA LYS A 32 -6.20 9.29 7.14
C LYS A 32 -6.07 8.79 5.70
N LEU A 33 -6.07 7.48 5.50
CA LEU A 33 -5.76 6.80 4.24
C LEU A 33 -6.85 6.94 3.16
N PHE A 34 -8.08 7.31 3.54
CA PHE A 34 -9.26 7.27 2.68
C PHE A 34 -10.13 8.55 2.70
N LYS A 35 -9.62 9.68 3.23
CA LYS A 35 -10.34 10.96 3.10
C LYS A 35 -10.07 11.58 1.73
N GLU A 36 -11.09 11.43 0.87
CA GLU A 36 -11.51 12.19 -0.33
C GLU A 36 -10.45 12.74 -1.29
N ASP A 37 -10.50 12.32 -2.57
CA ASP A 37 -10.90 13.20 -3.68
C ASP A 37 -10.99 12.47 -5.05
N VAL A 38 -11.78 13.10 -5.93
CA VAL A 38 -12.30 12.79 -7.30
C VAL A 38 -11.73 11.56 -8.04
N ILE A 39 -12.65 10.73 -8.54
CA ILE A 39 -12.41 9.37 -9.04
C ILE A 39 -12.82 9.28 -10.51
N THR A 40 -11.88 8.94 -11.40
CA THR A 40 -12.26 8.19 -12.61
C THR A 40 -12.39 6.71 -12.25
N GLU A 41 -13.35 6.00 -12.85
CA GLU A 41 -13.74 4.60 -12.54
C GLU A 41 -12.57 3.60 -12.55
N LYS A 42 -11.44 3.91 -13.20
CA LYS A 42 -10.26 3.05 -13.20
C LYS A 42 -9.46 3.12 -11.89
N HIS A 43 -9.42 4.29 -11.25
CA HIS A 43 -8.74 4.46 -9.96
C HIS A 43 -9.58 3.95 -8.78
N SER A 44 -10.90 3.76 -8.92
CA SER A 44 -11.70 3.12 -7.86
C SER A 44 -11.25 1.67 -7.64
N VAL A 45 -11.12 0.88 -8.71
CA VAL A 45 -10.75 -0.55 -8.61
C VAL A 45 -9.35 -0.74 -8.01
N ILE A 46 -8.38 0.10 -8.38
CA ILE A 46 -7.03 0.04 -7.81
C ILE A 46 -7.06 0.36 -6.30
N ARG A 47 -7.80 1.40 -5.89
CA ARG A 47 -7.96 1.75 -4.47
C ARG A 47 -8.71 0.67 -3.68
N GLU A 48 -9.69 0.01 -4.27
CA GLU A 48 -10.38 -1.13 -3.65
C GLU A 48 -9.42 -2.27 -3.34
N HIS A 49 -8.48 -2.58 -4.24
CA HIS A 49 -7.47 -3.60 -3.96
C HIS A 49 -6.48 -3.16 -2.88
N ILE A 50 -6.07 -1.87 -2.85
CA ILE A 50 -5.27 -1.31 -1.75
C ILE A 50 -6.01 -1.45 -0.41
N HIS A 51 -7.30 -1.13 -0.37
CA HIS A 51 -8.13 -1.30 0.81
C HIS A 51 -8.27 -2.77 1.21
N SER A 52 -8.49 -3.66 0.26
CA SER A 52 -8.64 -5.09 0.51
C SER A 52 -7.34 -5.71 1.06
N MET A 53 -6.18 -5.26 0.59
CA MET A 53 -4.88 -5.62 1.18
C MET A 53 -4.76 -5.13 2.63
N TYR A 54 -5.24 -3.93 2.96
CA TYR A 54 -5.28 -3.42 4.33
C TYR A 54 -6.15 -4.29 5.24
N VAL A 55 -7.35 -4.67 4.79
CA VAL A 55 -8.26 -5.55 5.53
C VAL A 55 -7.59 -6.91 5.78
N ALA A 56 -6.92 -7.46 4.76
CA ALA A 56 -6.18 -8.72 4.91
C ALA A 56 -5.05 -8.64 5.95
N ILE A 57 -4.29 -7.53 6.00
CA ILE A 57 -3.27 -7.30 7.05
C ILE A 57 -3.91 -7.23 8.44
N SER A 58 -5.05 -6.54 8.56
CA SER A 58 -5.75 -6.36 9.83
C SER A 58 -6.24 -7.69 10.42
N ASN A 59 -6.53 -8.65 9.54
CA ASN A 59 -6.93 -10.02 9.91
C ASN A 59 -5.76 -11.02 9.92
N ASP A 60 -4.51 -10.56 9.76
CA ASP A 60 -3.31 -11.38 9.56
C ASP A 60 -3.46 -12.49 8.49
N ASN A 61 -4.26 -12.22 7.45
CA ASN A 61 -4.58 -13.18 6.40
C ASN A 61 -3.61 -13.03 5.20
N CYS A 62 -2.50 -13.76 5.25
CA CYS A 62 -1.48 -13.73 4.20
C CYS A 62 -2.02 -14.17 2.82
N ILE A 63 -2.89 -15.18 2.77
CA ILE A 63 -3.42 -15.73 1.51
C ILE A 63 -4.28 -14.68 0.80
N GLU A 64 -5.15 -14.03 1.57
CA GLU A 64 -6.02 -12.99 1.05
C GLU A 64 -5.24 -11.74 0.63
N TYR A 65 -4.22 -11.35 1.39
CA TYR A 65 -3.30 -10.29 1.00
C TYR A 65 -2.64 -10.60 -0.35
N MET A 66 -2.09 -11.82 -0.52
CA MET A 66 -1.45 -12.23 -1.78
C MET A 66 -2.43 -12.19 -2.95
N LYS A 67 -3.66 -12.67 -2.75
CA LYS A 67 -4.72 -12.60 -3.77
C LYS A 67 -4.97 -11.17 -4.22
N PHE A 68 -5.19 -10.24 -3.28
CA PHE A 68 -5.45 -8.84 -3.62
C PHE A 68 -4.22 -8.12 -4.18
N PHE A 69 -3.02 -8.49 -3.76
CA PHE A 69 -1.78 -7.98 -4.33
C PHE A 69 -1.59 -8.39 -5.80
N ILE A 70 -1.94 -9.64 -6.16
CA ILE A 70 -1.91 -10.10 -7.56
C ILE A 70 -2.93 -9.32 -8.40
N LEU A 71 -4.16 -9.13 -7.89
CA LEU A 71 -5.19 -8.34 -8.58
C LEU A 71 -4.77 -6.88 -8.76
N PHE A 72 -4.21 -6.27 -7.72
CA PHE A 72 -3.62 -4.93 -7.77
C PHE A 72 -2.55 -4.82 -8.87
N LYS A 73 -1.58 -5.75 -8.90
CA LYS A 73 -0.53 -5.78 -9.93
C LYS A 73 -1.11 -5.86 -11.34
N TYR A 74 -2.15 -6.68 -11.54
CA TYR A 74 -2.82 -6.81 -12.83
C TYR A 74 -3.47 -5.48 -13.26
N CYS A 75 -4.22 -4.84 -12.36
CA CYS A 75 -4.87 -3.55 -12.62
C CYS A 75 -3.87 -2.45 -12.95
N ILE A 76 -2.77 -2.33 -12.18
CA ILE A 76 -1.71 -1.35 -12.43
C ILE A 76 -1.07 -1.54 -13.79
N ARG A 77 -0.69 -2.78 -14.16
CA ARG A 77 -0.08 -3.07 -15.46
C ARG A 77 -1.00 -2.70 -16.61
N LYS A 78 -2.29 -3.01 -16.48
CA LYS A 78 -3.30 -2.66 -17.48
C LYS A 78 -3.45 -1.14 -17.61
N GLN A 79 -3.59 -0.43 -16.48
CA GLN A 79 -3.72 1.03 -16.46
C GLN A 79 -2.52 1.71 -17.12
N PHE A 80 -1.29 1.38 -16.71
CA PHE A 80 -0.08 1.95 -17.30
C PHE A 80 0.00 1.68 -18.80
N SER A 81 -0.32 0.46 -19.24
CA SER A 81 -0.32 0.13 -20.67
C SER A 81 -1.34 0.98 -21.45
N GLU A 82 -2.53 1.18 -20.91
CA GLU A 82 -3.57 2.00 -21.56
C GLU A 82 -3.15 3.47 -21.62
N GLU A 83 -2.61 4.00 -20.53
CA GLU A 83 -2.13 5.38 -20.45
C GLU A 83 -0.94 5.62 -21.38
N GLU A 84 0.00 4.68 -21.45
CA GLU A 84 1.18 4.78 -22.31
C GLU A 84 0.84 4.78 -23.80
N ILE A 85 -0.20 4.03 -24.18
CA ILE A 85 -0.69 3.96 -25.56
C ILE A 85 -1.50 5.20 -25.92
N ASN A 86 -2.39 5.64 -25.03
CA ASN A 86 -3.38 6.67 -25.35
C ASN A 86 -2.90 8.09 -25.08
N ASN A 87 -2.09 8.29 -24.04
CA ASN A 87 -1.81 9.62 -23.48
C ASN A 87 -0.31 9.99 -23.53
N LEU A 88 0.60 9.01 -23.50
CA LEU A 88 2.04 9.26 -23.36
C LEU A 88 2.83 9.02 -24.67
N THR A 89 2.54 9.80 -25.71
CA THR A 89 3.36 9.79 -26.94
C THR A 89 4.79 10.29 -26.65
N GLU A 90 5.83 9.64 -27.18
CA GLU A 90 7.24 9.84 -26.77
C GLU A 90 7.89 11.18 -27.18
N SER A 91 7.13 12.10 -27.74
CA SER A 91 7.63 13.40 -28.20
C SER A 91 7.98 14.38 -27.07
N SER A 92 7.51 14.14 -25.83
CA SER A 92 7.77 15.01 -24.68
C SER A 92 8.70 14.34 -23.65
N LYS A 93 9.67 15.10 -23.12
CA LYS A 93 10.55 14.64 -22.02
C LYS A 93 9.75 14.25 -20.77
N PHE A 94 8.62 14.92 -20.55
CA PHE A 94 7.70 14.63 -19.45
C PHE A 94 7.07 13.24 -19.61
N ASN A 95 6.55 12.91 -20.79
CA ASN A 95 5.95 11.61 -21.08
C ASN A 95 6.97 10.48 -20.96
N TYR A 96 8.22 10.72 -21.39
CA TYR A 96 9.31 9.77 -21.18
C TYR A 96 9.58 9.51 -19.69
N TYR A 97 9.64 10.57 -18.88
CA TYR A 97 9.82 10.45 -17.43
C TYR A 97 8.66 9.69 -16.77
N HIS A 98 7.42 9.98 -17.16
CA HIS A 98 6.21 9.29 -16.68
C HIS A 98 6.28 7.78 -16.96
N LYS A 99 6.65 7.37 -18.18
CA LYS A 99 6.90 5.95 -18.53
C LYS A 99 7.99 5.30 -17.68
N LEU A 100 9.05 6.03 -17.35
CA LEU A 100 10.10 5.52 -16.47
C LEU A 100 9.58 5.28 -15.06
N MET A 101 8.71 6.16 -14.55
CA MET A 101 8.07 5.97 -13.25
C MET A 101 7.19 4.70 -13.22
N HIS A 102 6.40 4.46 -14.27
CA HIS A 102 5.65 3.20 -14.41
C HIS A 102 6.55 1.98 -14.34
N LYS A 103 7.62 1.97 -15.15
CA LYS A 103 8.58 0.85 -15.21
C LYS A 103 9.27 0.61 -13.85
N SER A 104 9.70 1.68 -13.19
CA SER A 104 10.32 1.59 -11.86
C SER A 104 9.37 0.94 -10.85
N PHE A 105 8.12 1.37 -10.82
CA PHE A 105 7.14 0.83 -9.89
C PHE A 105 6.83 -0.64 -10.17
N LEU A 106 6.72 -1.04 -11.44
CA LEU A 106 6.53 -2.45 -11.79
C LEU A 106 7.67 -3.35 -11.31
N ILE A 107 8.92 -2.86 -11.32
CA ILE A 107 10.07 -3.57 -10.76
C ILE A 107 9.94 -3.70 -9.24
N ASP A 108 9.54 -2.62 -8.56
CA ASP A 108 9.30 -2.65 -7.11
C ASP A 108 8.22 -3.66 -6.73
N LEU A 109 7.12 -3.75 -7.49
CA LEU A 109 6.07 -4.74 -7.25
C LEU A 109 6.56 -6.18 -7.36
N LEU A 110 7.50 -6.48 -8.27
CA LEU A 110 8.13 -7.80 -8.35
C LEU A 110 9.04 -8.08 -7.15
N ALA A 111 9.73 -7.07 -6.64
CA ALA A 111 10.54 -7.20 -5.43
C ALA A 111 9.66 -7.42 -4.19
N TYR A 112 8.56 -6.68 -4.07
CA TYR A 112 7.62 -6.82 -2.96
C TYR A 112 7.01 -8.21 -2.90
N GLU A 113 6.58 -8.75 -4.05
CA GLU A 113 5.97 -10.09 -4.16
C GLU A 113 6.78 -11.17 -3.46
N LYS A 114 8.12 -11.14 -3.62
CA LYS A 114 9.03 -12.13 -3.03
C LYS A 114 9.10 -12.06 -1.51
N SER A 115 8.68 -10.94 -0.91
CA SER A 115 8.79 -10.67 0.53
C SER A 115 7.46 -10.66 1.29
N ILE A 116 6.34 -10.90 0.60
CA ILE A 116 4.98 -10.87 1.20
C ILE A 116 4.80 -11.92 2.31
N SER A 117 5.43 -13.09 2.15
CA SER A 117 5.31 -14.21 3.07
C SER A 117 6.19 -14.07 4.34
N GLU A 118 7.05 -13.05 4.41
CA GLU A 118 8.01 -12.91 5.52
C GLU A 118 7.32 -12.62 6.86
N SER A 119 6.38 -11.67 6.91
CA SER A 119 5.63 -11.32 8.12
C SER A 119 4.47 -10.35 7.84
N ASN A 120 3.56 -10.20 8.80
CA ASN A 120 2.48 -9.20 8.70
C ASN A 120 3.02 -7.76 8.69
N GLN A 121 4.07 -7.50 9.47
CA GLN A 121 4.76 -6.20 9.47
C GLN A 121 5.38 -5.90 8.10
N LYS A 122 5.95 -6.91 7.42
CA LYS A 122 6.47 -6.73 6.06
C LYS A 122 5.36 -6.41 5.07
N ARG A 123 4.20 -7.09 5.16
CA ARG A 123 3.02 -6.77 4.34
C ARG A 123 2.54 -5.34 4.57
N LEU A 124 2.45 -4.89 5.83
CA LEU A 124 2.10 -3.51 6.15
C LEU A 124 3.08 -2.51 5.53
N HIS A 125 4.39 -2.76 5.64
CA HIS A 125 5.41 -1.91 5.03
C HIS A 125 5.28 -1.83 3.50
N ILE A 126 5.04 -2.97 2.85
CA ILE A 126 4.77 -3.03 1.41
C ILE A 126 3.53 -2.21 1.05
N LEU A 127 2.43 -2.38 1.80
CA LEU A 127 1.19 -1.64 1.56
C LEU A 127 1.40 -0.13 1.68
N VAL A 128 2.14 0.33 2.70
CA VAL A 128 2.46 1.75 2.88
C VAL A 128 3.22 2.28 1.66
N LYS A 129 4.25 1.56 1.18
CA LYS A 129 5.00 1.97 -0.02
C LYS A 129 4.13 2.02 -1.27
N ILE A 130 3.27 1.03 -1.48
CA ILE A 130 2.33 0.99 -2.61
C ILE A 130 1.40 2.20 -2.56
N LYS A 131 0.81 2.44 -1.39
CA LYS A 131 -0.10 3.55 -1.17
C LYS A 131 0.59 4.89 -1.45
N ASP A 132 1.72 5.15 -0.79
CA ASP A 132 2.43 6.42 -0.93
C ASP A 132 2.87 6.65 -2.39
N TRP A 133 3.40 5.62 -3.05
CA TRP A 133 3.75 5.74 -4.49
C TRP A 133 2.53 6.06 -5.34
N TYR A 134 1.43 5.33 -5.15
CA TYR A 134 0.22 5.47 -5.96
C TYR A 134 -0.38 6.87 -5.84
N PHE A 135 -0.62 7.37 -4.62
CA PHE A 135 -1.22 8.70 -4.46
C PHE A 135 -0.28 9.83 -4.87
N ASN A 136 1.02 9.72 -4.64
CA ASN A 136 1.98 10.70 -5.15
C ASN A 136 1.98 10.73 -6.67
N HIS A 137 1.95 9.55 -7.31
CA HIS A 137 1.85 9.45 -8.76
C HIS A 137 0.57 10.10 -9.30
N LEU A 138 -0.59 9.87 -8.68
CA LEU A 138 -1.83 10.54 -9.09
C LEU A 138 -1.71 12.07 -8.97
N ASN A 139 -1.10 12.55 -7.89
CA ASN A 139 -0.94 13.99 -7.68
C ASN A 139 0.02 14.63 -8.69
N ASP A 140 1.12 13.95 -9.00
CA ASP A 140 2.18 14.46 -9.87
C ASP A 140 1.76 14.45 -11.36
N PHE A 141 0.91 13.49 -11.76
CA PHE A 141 0.62 13.23 -13.17
C PHE A 141 -0.88 13.29 -13.55
N ASP A 142 -1.79 12.83 -12.67
CA ASP A 142 -3.21 12.67 -13.01
C ASP A 142 -4.13 13.84 -12.60
N ILE A 143 -3.68 14.75 -11.73
CA ILE A 143 -4.47 15.96 -11.38
C ILE A 143 -4.56 16.97 -12.55
N ASN A 144 -3.67 16.87 -13.53
CA ASN A 144 -3.62 17.78 -14.69
C ASN A 144 -4.01 17.10 -16.03
N SER A 145 -4.53 15.87 -16.01
CA SER A 145 -4.88 15.11 -17.21
C SER A 145 -6.39 15.14 -17.56
N ILE A 146 -7.16 16.05 -16.94
CA ILE A 146 -8.57 16.35 -17.25
C ILE A 146 -8.68 17.62 -18.09
#